data_AF-A0A1F5JR76-F1
#
_entry.id   AF-A0A1F5JR76-F1
#
_cell.length_a   1.000
_cell.length_b   1.000
_cell.length_c   1.000
_cell.angle_alpha   90.00
_cell.angle_beta   90.00
_cell.angle_gamma   90.00
#
_symmetry.space_group_name_H-M   'P 1'
#
loop_
_entity.id
_entity.type
_entity.pdbx_description
1 polymer ?
#
loop_
_entity_poly.entity_id
_entity_poly.type
_entity_poly.pdbx_seq_one_letter_code
_entity_poly.pdbx_strand_id
1 'polypeptide(L)'
;MKVFITFLAFIFSLMIFTQGVEAKVLPQAKKAATKVTSVKTGSTINISPKLRGDKKAIIISFSNLQNASYVSYLLNYKQAGQAEGAMGSLNLTGSSSQSSELLFGTCSKNVCRYHYGITNARLEVSYTLKNGKKYLKKYRIKI
;
A
#
# COMPACT_ATOMS: atom_id res chain seq x y z
N MET A 1 -6.98 -20.15 62.48
CA MET A 1 -6.18 -18.90 62.46
C MET A 1 -4.84 -18.99 61.72
N LYS A 2 -4.02 -20.04 61.88
CA LYS A 2 -2.71 -20.15 61.20
C LYS A 2 -2.78 -20.12 59.66
N VAL A 3 -3.75 -20.81 59.05
CA VAL A 3 -3.94 -20.85 57.59
C VAL A 3 -4.31 -19.49 56.99
N PHE A 4 -5.07 -18.67 57.74
CA PHE A 4 -5.48 -17.34 57.30
C PHE A 4 -4.29 -16.36 57.31
N ILE A 5 -3.42 -16.47 58.33
CA ILE A 5 -2.20 -15.67 58.45
C ILE A 5 -1.19 -16.03 57.35
N THR A 6 -1.05 -17.32 57.02
CA THR A 6 -0.17 -17.75 55.91
C THR A 6 -0.67 -17.28 54.55
N PHE A 7 -2.00 -17.23 54.35
CA PHE A 7 -2.59 -16.75 53.10
C PHE A 7 -2.39 -15.24 52.92
N LEU A 8 -2.56 -14.47 54.01
CA LEU A 8 -2.33 -13.01 54.00
C LEU A 8 -0.86 -12.66 53.74
N ALA A 9 0.07 -13.41 54.33
CA ALA A 9 1.50 -13.24 54.11
C ALA A 9 1.92 -13.57 52.66
N PHE A 10 1.27 -14.55 52.03
CA PHE A 10 1.54 -14.92 50.63
C PHE A 10 1.07 -13.83 49.65
N ILE A 11 -0.09 -13.22 49.91
CA ILE A 11 -0.62 -12.11 49.08
C ILE A 11 0.24 -10.85 49.22
N PHE A 12 0.75 -10.55 50.43
CA PHE A 12 1.62 -9.40 50.64
C PHE A 12 2.97 -9.55 49.94
N SER A 13 3.50 -10.78 49.83
CA SER A 13 4.73 -11.08 49.09
C SER A 13 4.62 -10.82 47.58
N LEU A 14 3.42 -11.00 46.99
CA LEU A 14 3.19 -10.78 45.56
C LEU A 14 3.20 -9.30 45.14
N MET A 15 3.00 -8.37 46.07
CA MET A 15 2.96 -6.92 45.80
C MET A 15 4.34 -6.25 45.73
N ILE A 16 5.42 -6.94 46.16
CA ILE A 16 6.76 -6.35 46.27
C ILE A 16 7.56 -6.44 44.94
N PHE A 17 7.04 -7.15 43.92
CA PHE A 17 7.74 -7.38 42.64
C PHE A 17 7.26 -6.52 41.46
N THR A 18 6.61 -5.38 41.69
CA THR A 18 6.27 -4.45 40.59
C THR A 18 7.44 -3.52 40.29
N GLN A 19 8.41 -4.03 39.52
CA GLN A 19 9.49 -3.18 38.98
C GLN A 19 8.91 -2.26 37.90
N GLY A 20 8.96 -0.96 38.13
CA GLY A 20 8.59 0.05 37.15
C GLY A 20 9.53 -0.02 35.94
N VAL A 21 9.00 -0.43 34.79
CA VAL A 21 9.72 -0.34 33.52
C VAL A 21 9.65 1.10 33.00
N GLU A 22 10.78 1.82 33.05
CA GLU A 22 10.92 3.09 32.35
C GLU A 22 10.91 2.86 30.83
N ALA A 23 9.84 3.26 30.17
CA ALA A 23 9.77 3.26 28.71
C ALA A 23 10.64 4.41 28.17
N LYS A 24 11.86 4.09 27.76
CA LYS A 24 12.77 5.03 27.08
C LYS A 24 12.15 5.45 25.74
N VAL A 25 11.74 6.71 25.67
CA VAL A 25 11.14 7.31 24.47
C VAL A 25 12.20 7.37 23.36
N LEU A 26 11.95 6.68 22.26
CA LEU A 26 12.84 6.72 21.09
C LEU A 26 12.74 8.09 20.40
N PRO A 27 13.86 8.66 19.92
CA PRO A 27 13.84 9.92 19.20
C PRO A 27 13.03 9.76 17.90
N GLN A 28 11.94 10.53 17.79
CA GLN A 28 11.17 10.59 16.56
C GLN A 28 11.99 11.31 15.48
N ALA A 29 12.29 10.61 14.39
CA ALA A 29 12.94 11.19 13.23
C ALA A 29 12.10 12.35 12.69
N LYS A 30 12.63 13.58 12.78
CA LYS A 30 12.01 14.75 12.13
C LYS A 30 11.93 14.46 10.63
N LYS A 31 10.73 14.57 10.06
CA LYS A 31 10.51 14.45 8.62
C LYS A 31 11.28 15.57 7.92
N ALA A 32 12.49 15.27 7.44
CA ALA A 32 13.16 16.11 6.48
C ALA A 32 12.30 16.10 5.21
N ALA A 33 11.66 17.24 4.93
CA ALA A 33 10.98 17.45 3.66
C ALA A 33 12.05 17.56 2.56
N THR A 34 12.54 16.42 2.09
CA THR A 34 13.35 16.38 0.88
C THR A 34 12.45 16.79 -0.28
N LYS A 35 12.61 18.02 -0.74
CA LYS A 35 12.02 18.50 -1.99
C LYS A 35 12.61 17.64 -3.11
N VAL A 36 11.88 16.60 -3.51
CA VAL A 36 12.25 15.73 -4.62
C VAL A 36 12.09 16.56 -5.89
N THR A 37 13.15 17.25 -6.29
CA THR A 37 13.26 17.80 -7.64
C THR A 37 13.25 16.62 -8.59
N SER A 38 12.24 16.54 -9.44
CA SER A 38 12.11 15.54 -10.50
C SER A 38 13.32 15.65 -11.44
N VAL A 39 14.34 14.85 -11.18
CA VAL A 39 15.45 14.64 -12.08
C VAL A 39 14.91 13.90 -13.31
N LYS A 40 14.67 14.64 -14.41
CA LYS A 40 14.48 14.04 -15.75
C LYS A 40 15.82 13.48 -16.18
N THR A 41 16.13 12.24 -15.79
CA THR A 41 17.31 11.53 -16.29
C THR A 41 16.93 10.13 -16.69
N GLY A 42 17.04 9.88 -18.00
CA GLY A 42 16.98 8.55 -18.59
C GLY A 42 15.58 8.04 -18.91
N SER A 43 15.54 7.17 -19.90
CA SER A 43 14.42 6.40 -20.44
C SER A 43 13.59 5.70 -19.34
N THR A 44 12.66 6.43 -18.73
CA THR A 44 11.70 5.88 -17.75
C THR A 44 10.45 5.36 -18.46
N ILE A 45 9.63 4.58 -17.73
CA ILE A 45 8.31 4.20 -18.21
C ILE A 45 7.30 5.33 -17.96
N ASN A 46 6.39 5.51 -18.92
CA ASN A 46 5.25 6.41 -18.77
C ASN A 46 4.09 5.61 -18.18
N ILE A 47 3.42 6.21 -17.20
CA ILE A 47 2.29 5.61 -16.49
C ILE A 47 1.19 6.66 -16.46
N SER A 48 0.04 6.35 -17.07
CA SER A 48 -1.12 7.24 -17.16
C SER A 48 -2.36 6.51 -16.65
N PRO A 49 -2.73 6.70 -15.37
CA PRO A 49 -3.97 6.19 -14.83
C PRO A 49 -5.14 7.11 -15.18
N LYS A 50 -6.26 6.52 -15.60
CA LYS A 50 -7.52 7.21 -15.92
C LYS A 50 -8.68 6.50 -15.24
N LEU A 51 -9.54 7.27 -14.57
CA LEU A 51 -10.81 6.75 -14.07
C LEU A 51 -11.73 6.42 -15.24
N ARG A 52 -12.31 5.21 -15.27
CA ARG A 52 -13.27 4.80 -16.29
C ARG A 52 -14.53 5.67 -16.19
N GLY A 53 -15.23 5.90 -17.31
CA GLY A 53 -16.36 6.82 -17.36
C GLY A 53 -17.50 6.50 -16.38
N ASP A 54 -17.70 5.21 -16.06
CA ASP A 54 -18.69 4.73 -15.09
C ASP A 54 -18.19 4.76 -13.63
N LYS A 55 -16.95 5.20 -13.40
CA LYS A 55 -16.26 5.26 -12.10
C LYS A 55 -16.12 3.91 -11.37
N LYS A 56 -16.31 2.79 -12.06
CA LYS A 56 -16.20 1.44 -11.47
C LYS A 56 -14.83 0.80 -11.64
N ALA A 57 -13.92 1.46 -12.36
CA ALA A 57 -12.58 0.97 -12.62
C ALA A 57 -11.58 2.09 -12.87
N ILE A 58 -10.30 1.77 -12.74
CA ILE A 58 -9.18 2.56 -13.24
C ILE A 58 -8.53 1.80 -14.38
N ILE A 59 -8.31 2.50 -15.49
CA ILE A 59 -7.52 2.01 -16.62
C ILE A 59 -6.13 2.62 -16.49
N ILE A 60 -5.10 1.78 -16.43
CA ILE A 60 -3.71 2.21 -16.35
C ILE A 60 -3.06 1.93 -17.69
N SER A 61 -2.62 3.00 -18.37
CA SER A 61 -1.85 2.89 -19.60
C SER A 61 -0.36 3.00 -19.30
N PHE A 62 0.40 2.03 -19.80
CA PHE A 62 1.85 1.97 -19.67
C PHE A 62 2.49 2.12 -21.04
N SER A 63 3.56 2.92 -21.15
CA SER A 63 4.37 3.02 -22.36
C SER A 63 5.85 3.07 -22.02
N ASN A 64 6.69 2.88 -23.04
CA ASN A 64 8.14 2.75 -22.91
C ASN A 64 8.55 1.51 -22.09
N LEU A 65 7.75 0.44 -22.12
CA LEU A 65 7.94 -0.79 -21.36
C LEU A 65 9.22 -1.54 -21.72
N GLN A 66 9.78 -1.31 -22.92
CA GLN A 66 11.09 -1.83 -23.32
C GLN A 66 12.24 -1.42 -22.39
N ASN A 67 12.04 -0.38 -21.56
CA ASN A 67 13.01 0.10 -20.58
C ASN A 67 12.87 -0.60 -19.20
N ALA A 68 11.77 -1.31 -18.96
CA ALA A 68 11.50 -2.02 -17.72
C ALA A 68 11.86 -3.51 -17.81
N SER A 69 12.29 -4.07 -16.68
CA SER A 69 12.43 -5.51 -16.46
C SER A 69 11.31 -6.07 -15.60
N TYR A 70 10.65 -5.22 -14.81
CA TYR A 70 9.51 -5.60 -13.98
C TYR A 70 8.60 -4.41 -13.74
N VAL A 71 7.28 -4.62 -13.76
CA VAL A 71 6.26 -3.63 -13.40
C VAL A 71 5.18 -4.32 -12.58
N SER A 72 4.87 -3.77 -11.42
CA SER A 72 3.72 -4.17 -10.60
C SER A 72 2.92 -2.95 -10.15
N TYR A 73 1.66 -3.19 -9.83
CA TYR A 73 0.73 -2.15 -9.43
C TYR A 73 -0.17 -2.63 -8.30
N LEU A 74 -0.58 -1.68 -7.46
CA LEU A 74 -1.47 -1.86 -6.33
C LEU A 74 -2.46 -0.71 -6.27
N LEU A 75 -3.73 -1.00 -6.45
CA LEU A 75 -4.84 -0.11 -6.17
C LEU A 75 -5.33 -0.40 -4.76
N ASN A 76 -5.36 0.62 -3.90
CA ASN A 76 -5.97 0.57 -2.58
C ASN A 76 -7.06 1.64 -2.49
N TYR A 77 -8.18 1.31 -1.86
CA TYR A 77 -9.29 2.23 -1.64
C TYR A 77 -10.08 1.84 -0.39
N LYS A 78 -11.09 2.63 -0.05
CA LYS A 78 -12.03 2.31 1.01
C LYS A 78 -13.45 2.16 0.49
N GLN A 79 -14.13 1.10 0.89
CA GLN A 79 -15.57 0.93 0.75
C GLN A 79 -16.21 0.95 2.13
N ALA A 80 -17.12 1.90 2.39
CA ALA A 80 -17.80 2.01 3.70
C ALA A 80 -16.83 1.96 4.91
N GLY A 81 -15.65 2.54 4.76
CA GLY A 81 -14.59 2.56 5.79
C GLY A 81 -13.63 1.37 5.76
N GLN A 82 -13.99 0.25 5.12
CA GLN A 82 -13.15 -0.95 5.00
C GLN A 82 -12.13 -0.80 3.87
N ALA A 83 -10.90 -1.27 4.11
CA ALA A 83 -9.84 -1.23 3.12
C ALA A 83 -10.02 -2.36 2.09
N GLU A 84 -9.99 -1.99 0.82
CA GLU A 84 -10.15 -2.86 -0.33
C GLU A 84 -9.06 -2.56 -1.36
N GLY A 85 -8.82 -3.50 -2.28
CA GLY A 85 -7.77 -3.29 -3.27
C GLY A 85 -7.70 -4.34 -4.36
N ALA A 86 -6.86 -4.04 -5.34
CA ALA A 86 -6.52 -4.94 -6.44
C ALA A 86 -5.03 -4.76 -6.77
N MET A 87 -4.34 -5.87 -7.02
CA MET A 87 -2.91 -5.84 -7.37
C MET A 87 -2.63 -6.73 -8.57
N GLY A 88 -1.50 -6.47 -9.22
CA GLY A 88 -1.03 -7.29 -10.32
C GLY A 88 0.33 -6.86 -10.84
N SER A 89 0.79 -7.55 -11.88
CA SER A 89 2.02 -7.24 -12.59
C SER A 89 1.84 -7.41 -14.09
N LEU A 90 2.70 -6.75 -14.85
CA LEU A 90 2.71 -6.86 -16.31
C LEU A 90 3.58 -8.01 -16.77
N ASN A 91 3.15 -8.70 -17.82
CA ASN A 91 4.01 -9.57 -18.61
C ASN A 91 4.65 -8.74 -19.73
N LEU A 92 5.96 -8.47 -19.62
CA LEU A 92 6.67 -7.52 -20.48
C LEU A 92 7.18 -8.12 -21.80
N THR A 93 6.70 -9.30 -22.21
CA THR A 93 7.13 -9.94 -23.46
C THR A 93 6.58 -9.20 -24.69
N GLY A 94 7.49 -8.74 -25.56
CA GLY A 94 7.18 -8.26 -26.92
C GLY A 94 6.41 -6.94 -27.05
N SER A 95 5.99 -6.29 -25.96
CA SER A 95 5.13 -5.09 -26.01
C SER A 95 5.82 -3.84 -25.44
N SER A 96 5.89 -2.76 -26.22
CA SER A 96 6.38 -1.44 -25.75
C SER A 96 5.34 -0.65 -24.95
N SER A 97 4.07 -1.04 -25.06
CA SER A 97 2.93 -0.47 -24.34
C SER A 97 1.93 -1.56 -23.97
N GLN A 98 1.31 -1.43 -22.80
CA GLN A 98 0.23 -2.30 -22.33
C GLN A 98 -0.76 -1.49 -21.49
N SER A 99 -1.95 -2.03 -21.28
CA SER A 99 -2.94 -1.48 -20.37
C SER A 99 -3.45 -2.52 -19.40
N SER A 100 -3.73 -2.09 -18.18
CA SER A 100 -4.38 -2.92 -17.16
C SER A 100 -5.60 -2.20 -16.62
N GLU A 101 -6.67 -2.96 -16.42
CA GLU A 101 -7.89 -2.47 -15.80
C GLU A 101 -8.01 -3.01 -14.38
N LEU A 102 -8.20 -2.12 -13.41
CA LEU A 102 -8.41 -2.45 -12.01
C LEU A 102 -9.80 -2.01 -11.59
N LEU A 103 -10.61 -2.98 -11.21
CA LEU A 103 -11.98 -2.73 -10.82
C LEU A 103 -12.06 -2.31 -9.35
N PHE A 104 -12.98 -1.41 -9.04
CA PHE A 104 -13.46 -1.18 -7.68
C PHE A 104 -14.50 -2.26 -7.36
N GLY A 105 -14.04 -3.48 -7.13
CA GLY A 105 -14.92 -4.61 -6.89
C GLY A 105 -14.21 -5.94 -7.02
N THR A 106 -15.00 -7.00 -7.01
CA THR A 106 -14.52 -8.37 -7.23
C THR A 106 -15.25 -8.99 -8.40
N CYS A 107 -14.56 -9.86 -9.15
CA CYS A 107 -15.17 -10.64 -10.22
C CYS A 107 -14.91 -12.12 -9.98
N SER A 108 -15.91 -12.94 -10.27
CA SER A 108 -15.77 -14.39 -10.34
C SER A 108 -16.34 -14.85 -11.67
N LYS A 109 -15.51 -15.52 -12.48
CA LYS A 109 -15.82 -15.86 -13.87
C LYS A 109 -16.20 -14.60 -14.66
N ASN A 110 -17.48 -14.47 -15.02
CA ASN A 110 -18.00 -13.38 -15.85
C ASN A 110 -18.92 -12.42 -15.08
N VAL A 111 -19.03 -12.58 -13.75
CA VAL A 111 -19.91 -11.75 -12.91
C VAL A 111 -19.05 -10.90 -11.99
N CYS A 112 -19.19 -9.58 -12.12
CA CYS A 112 -18.49 -8.59 -11.32
C CYS A 112 -19.44 -7.91 -10.34
N ARG A 113 -19.09 -7.92 -9.06
CA ARG A 113 -19.75 -7.13 -8.02
C ARG A 113 -18.93 -5.88 -7.76
N TYR A 114 -19.47 -4.74 -8.18
CA TYR A 114 -18.83 -3.45 -7.96
C TYR A 114 -19.10 -2.93 -6.55
N HIS A 115 -18.09 -2.30 -5.99
CA HIS A 115 -18.13 -1.60 -4.72
C HIS A 115 -18.63 -0.17 -4.93
N TYR A 116 -19.37 0.36 -3.98
CA TYR A 116 -19.97 1.69 -4.00
C TYR A 116 -19.48 2.55 -2.84
N GLY A 117 -19.61 3.87 -2.95
CA GLY A 117 -19.13 4.80 -1.90
C GLY A 117 -17.61 4.76 -1.75
N ILE A 118 -16.88 4.63 -2.86
CA ILE A 118 -15.42 4.54 -2.87
C ILE A 118 -14.81 5.84 -2.38
N THR A 119 -13.91 5.74 -1.41
CA THR A 119 -13.14 6.88 -0.89
C THR A 119 -11.66 6.54 -0.79
N ASN A 120 -10.81 7.57 -0.72
CA ASN A 120 -9.36 7.42 -0.50
C ASN A 120 -8.65 6.49 -1.50
N ALA A 121 -9.11 6.46 -2.76
CA ALA A 121 -8.50 5.64 -3.79
C ALA A 121 -7.07 6.11 -4.14
N ARG A 122 -6.12 5.19 -4.09
CA ARG A 122 -4.69 5.39 -4.33
C ARG A 122 -4.15 4.27 -5.20
N LEU A 123 -3.49 4.63 -6.28
CA LEU A 123 -2.75 3.70 -7.12
C LEU A 123 -1.26 3.86 -6.85
N GLU A 124 -0.59 2.75 -6.59
CA GLU A 124 0.86 2.66 -6.51
C GLU A 124 1.36 1.79 -7.66
N VAL A 125 2.36 2.28 -8.39
CA VAL A 125 3.03 1.53 -9.46
C VAL A 125 4.51 1.44 -9.12
N SER A 126 4.98 0.22 -8.94
CA SER A 126 6.39 -0.10 -8.70
C SER A 126 6.99 -0.68 -9.99
N TYR A 127 8.18 -0.22 -10.37
CA TYR A 127 8.86 -0.79 -11.52
C TYR A 127 10.38 -0.78 -11.35
N THR A 128 11.00 -1.76 -11.98
CA THR A 128 12.45 -1.91 -12.10
C THR A 128 12.83 -1.69 -13.55
N LEU A 129 13.76 -0.77 -13.80
CA LEU A 129 14.35 -0.57 -15.12
C LEU A 129 15.36 -1.69 -15.43
N LYS A 130 15.66 -1.90 -16.71
CA LYS A 130 16.68 -2.87 -17.15
C LYS A 130 18.08 -2.62 -16.57
N ASN A 131 18.38 -1.37 -16.18
CA ASN A 131 19.62 -1.01 -15.48
C ASN A 131 19.57 -1.27 -13.95
N GLY A 132 18.52 -1.94 -13.44
CA GLY A 132 18.35 -2.28 -12.03
C GLY A 132 17.74 -1.19 -11.15
N LYS A 133 17.57 0.05 -11.64
CA LYS A 133 16.97 1.14 -10.85
C LYS A 133 15.49 0.87 -10.57
N LYS A 134 15.09 1.01 -9.31
CA LYS A 134 13.71 0.82 -8.83
C LYS A 134 13.02 2.16 -8.62
N TYR A 135 11.74 2.22 -8.96
CA TYR A 135 10.90 3.40 -8.82
C TYR A 135 9.54 3.03 -8.24
N LEU A 136 8.97 3.95 -7.47
CA LEU A 136 7.61 3.86 -6.94
C LEU A 136 6.87 5.16 -7.27
N LYS A 137 5.84 5.08 -8.11
CA LYS A 137 4.95 6.20 -8.43
C LYS A 137 3.62 6.03 -7.71
N LYS A 138 3.17 7.08 -7.03
CA LYS A 138 1.90 7.10 -6.28
C LYS A 138 0.95 8.11 -6.89
N TYR A 139 -0.28 7.70 -7.09
CA TYR A 139 -1.34 8.50 -7.70
C TYR A 139 -2.54 8.53 -6.76
N ARG A 140 -3.05 9.73 -6.47
CA ARG A 140 -4.33 9.89 -5.80
C ARG A 140 -5.43 9.95 -6.86
N ILE A 141 -6.41 9.08 -6.74
CA ILE A 141 -7.53 8.99 -7.68
C ILE A 141 -8.70 9.77 -7.08
N LYS A 142 -9.20 10.74 -7.85
CA LYS A 142 -10.42 11.49 -7.49
C LYS A 142 -11.61 10.73 -8.10
N ILE A 143 -12.52 10.28 -7.24
CA ILE A 143 -13.77 9.58 -7.59
C ILE A 143 -14.87 10.61 -7.84
#